data_AF-A0A7S0MKG3-F1
#
_entry.id   AF-A0A7S0MKG3-F1
#
_cell.length_a   1.000
_cell.length_b   1.000
_cell.length_c   1.000
_cell.angle_alpha   90.00
_cell.angle_beta   90.00
_cell.angle_gamma   90.00
#
_symmetry.space_group_name_H-M   'P 1'
#
loop_
_entity.id
_entity.type
_entity.pdbx_description
1 polymer ?
#
loop_
_entity_poly.entity_id
_entity_poly.type
_entity_poly.pdbx_seq_one_letter_code
_entity_poly.pdbx_strand_id
1 'polypeptide(L)'
;SRRAARAGSRCGEDKVAYDFVSQAFVVYEDEISDSKAQAELLPLFTGALHTLAALDPDDYDTLATGTAKHAARLLRKPDQCRAVYSCACLFWNGTPRGGEEGRGGKDGKR
;
A
#
# COMPACT_ATOMS: atom_id res chain seq x y z
N SER A 1 5.91 24.89 -20.16
CA SER A 1 7.03 23.91 -20.21
C SER A 1 7.45 23.31 -18.86
N ARG A 2 7.32 23.99 -17.69
CA ARG A 2 7.71 23.41 -16.38
C ARG A 2 6.83 22.26 -15.85
N ARG A 3 5.61 22.08 -16.37
CA ARG A 3 4.70 20.99 -15.95
C ARG A 3 5.05 19.64 -16.57
N ALA A 4 5.60 19.60 -17.79
CA ALA A 4 5.99 18.36 -18.46
C ALA A 4 7.20 17.69 -17.81
N ALA A 5 8.18 18.48 -17.34
CA ALA A 5 9.35 17.96 -16.62
C ALA A 5 8.96 17.27 -15.30
N ARG A 6 7.96 17.81 -14.59
CA ARG A 6 7.46 17.21 -13.33
C ARG A 6 6.65 15.92 -13.55
N ALA A 7 5.95 15.81 -14.68
CA ALA A 7 5.24 14.58 -15.04
C ALA A 7 6.23 13.47 -15.44
N GLY A 8 7.30 13.81 -16.16
CA GLY A 8 8.36 12.88 -16.53
C GLY A 8 9.16 12.33 -15.34
N SER A 9 9.46 13.16 -14.33
CA SER A 9 10.11 12.70 -13.10
C SER A 9 9.24 11.71 -12.32
N ARG A 10 7.96 12.05 -12.12
CA ARG A 10 7.02 11.20 -11.37
C ARG A 10 6.86 9.81 -11.98
N CYS A 11 6.70 9.71 -13.29
CA CYS A 11 6.53 8.41 -13.94
C CYS A 11 7.75 7.48 -13.76
N GLY A 12 8.97 8.04 -13.72
CA GLY A 12 10.18 7.27 -13.42
C GLY A 12 10.27 6.87 -11.94
N GLU A 13 9.88 7.77 -11.05
CA GLU A 13 9.84 7.53 -9.59
C GLU A 13 8.76 6.50 -9.22
N ASP A 14 7.60 6.52 -9.88
CA ASP A 14 6.46 5.64 -9.64
C ASP A 14 6.80 4.18 -10.01
N LYS A 15 7.46 3.96 -11.15
CA LYS A 15 7.94 2.62 -11.53
C LYS A 15 8.96 2.06 -10.55
N VAL A 16 9.92 2.88 -10.13
CA VAL A 16 10.95 2.46 -9.15
C VAL A 16 10.31 2.13 -7.81
N ALA A 17 9.31 2.91 -7.39
CA ALA A 17 8.55 2.64 -6.18
C ALA A 17 7.77 1.32 -6.27
N TYR A 18 7.06 1.09 -7.38
CA TYR A 18 6.33 -0.15 -7.61
C TYR A 18 7.24 -1.38 -7.56
N ASP A 19 8.37 -1.33 -8.28
CA ASP A 19 9.34 -2.41 -8.32
C ASP A 19 9.94 -2.66 -6.91
N PHE A 20 10.22 -1.59 -6.16
CA PHE A 20 10.75 -1.70 -4.81
C PHE A 20 9.76 -2.39 -3.85
N VAL A 21 8.49 -1.99 -3.84
CA VAL A 21 7.48 -2.64 -2.99
C VAL A 21 7.25 -4.09 -3.43
N SER A 22 7.23 -4.35 -4.75
CA SER A 22 7.07 -5.70 -5.28
C SER A 22 8.21 -6.62 -4.88
N GLN A 23 9.46 -6.16 -4.96
CA GLN A 23 10.62 -6.92 -4.47
C GLN A 23 10.56 -7.13 -2.96
N ALA A 24 10.10 -6.13 -2.20
CA ALA A 24 9.93 -6.27 -0.77
C ALA A 24 8.86 -7.32 -0.40
N PHE A 25 7.79 -7.50 -1.21
CA PHE A 25 6.87 -8.63 -1.05
C PHE A 25 7.53 -9.98 -1.33
N VAL A 26 8.38 -10.08 -2.37
CA VAL A 26 9.12 -11.32 -2.66
C VAL A 26 10.01 -11.69 -1.48
N VAL A 27 10.79 -10.75 -0.94
CA VAL A 27 11.64 -10.99 0.23
C VAL A 27 10.80 -11.37 1.45
N TYR A 28 9.65 -10.71 1.65
CA TYR A 28 8.73 -11.08 2.73
C TYR A 28 8.24 -12.53 2.62
N GLU A 29 7.91 -13.00 1.41
CA GLU A 29 7.43 -14.36 1.22
C GLU A 29 8.53 -15.42 1.30
N ASP A 30 9.74 -15.12 0.81
CA ASP A 30 10.85 -16.08 0.73
C ASP A 30 11.62 -16.20 2.05
N GLU A 31 11.91 -15.06 2.70
CA GLU A 31 12.82 -15.00 3.86
C GLU A 31 12.08 -14.92 5.20
N ILE A 32 10.83 -14.43 5.22
CA ILE A 32 10.12 -14.12 6.48
C ILE A 32 9.00 -15.13 6.75
N SER A 33 9.38 -16.25 7.37
CA SER A 33 8.44 -17.30 7.81
C SER A 33 7.94 -17.13 9.25
N ASP A 34 8.62 -16.33 10.08
CA ASP A 34 8.24 -16.13 11.49
C ASP A 34 7.09 -15.13 11.63
N SER A 35 6.00 -15.55 12.27
CA SER A 35 4.79 -14.73 12.42
C SER A 35 5.03 -13.44 13.20
N LYS A 36 6.05 -13.39 14.09
CA LYS A 36 6.36 -12.18 14.84
C LYS A 36 7.11 -11.18 13.96
N ALA A 37 8.12 -11.62 13.21
CA ALA A 37 8.79 -10.81 12.20
C ALA A 37 7.80 -10.29 11.13
N GLN A 38 6.88 -11.13 10.67
CA GLN A 38 5.82 -10.73 9.74
C GLN A 38 4.96 -9.58 10.27
N ALA A 39 4.58 -9.64 11.56
CA ALA A 39 3.77 -8.60 12.20
C ALA A 39 4.52 -7.27 12.39
N GLU A 40 5.85 -7.29 12.51
CA GLU A 40 6.69 -6.09 12.61
C GLU A 40 6.91 -5.41 11.25
N LEU A 41 6.96 -6.18 10.16
CA LEU A 41 7.18 -5.67 8.80
C LEU A 41 5.91 -5.12 8.13
N LEU A 42 4.74 -5.63 8.47
CA LEU A 42 3.44 -5.19 7.90
C LEU A 42 3.14 -3.68 8.07
N PRO A 43 3.40 -3.07 9.23
CA PRO A 43 3.32 -1.63 9.39
C PRO A 43 4.29 -0.85 8.48
N LEU A 44 5.46 -1.41 8.16
CA LEU A 44 6.43 -0.78 7.25
C LEU A 44 5.91 -0.76 5.81
N PHE A 45 5.29 -1.86 5.34
CA PHE A 45 4.61 -1.88 4.04
C PHE A 45 3.47 -0.87 3.97
N THR A 46 2.66 -0.80 5.03
CA THR A 46 1.57 0.17 5.14
C THR A 46 2.09 1.61 5.10
N GLY A 47 3.18 1.89 5.82
CA GLY A 47 3.82 3.21 5.82
C GLY A 47 4.41 3.57 4.47
N ALA A 48 5.06 2.62 3.79
CA ALA A 48 5.58 2.82 2.43
C ALA A 48 4.44 3.12 1.44
N LEU A 49 3.33 2.42 1.51
CA LEU A 49 2.18 2.71 0.64
C LEU A 49 1.59 4.10 0.90
N HIS A 50 1.63 4.59 2.14
CA HIS A 50 1.16 5.94 2.43
C HIS A 50 1.97 7.04 1.71
N THR A 51 3.28 6.83 1.50
CA THR A 51 4.12 7.77 0.74
C THR A 51 3.95 7.61 -0.76
N LEU A 52 3.43 6.46 -1.21
CA LEU A 52 3.14 6.13 -2.61
C LEU A 52 1.70 6.47 -3.03
N ALA A 53 0.95 7.25 -2.26
CA ALA A 53 -0.42 7.67 -2.62
C ALA A 53 -0.52 8.52 -3.92
N ALA A 54 0.60 8.84 -4.55
CA ALA A 54 0.69 9.52 -5.84
C ALA A 54 0.92 8.57 -7.04
N LEU A 55 1.08 7.26 -6.79
CA LEU A 55 1.18 6.24 -7.84
C LEU A 55 -0.07 6.22 -8.72
N ASP A 56 0.04 5.53 -9.86
CA ASP A 56 -1.14 5.18 -10.63
C ASP A 56 -2.16 4.43 -9.75
N PRO A 57 -3.46 4.76 -9.83
CA PRO A 57 -4.48 4.15 -8.98
C PRO A 57 -4.56 2.63 -9.08
N ASP A 58 -4.32 2.04 -10.25
CA ASP A 58 -4.38 0.59 -10.47
C ASP A 58 -3.15 -0.11 -9.85
N ASP A 59 -1.98 0.49 -9.99
CA ASP A 59 -0.74 0.01 -9.36
C ASP A 59 -0.83 0.11 -7.83
N TYR A 60 -1.36 1.23 -7.32
CA TYR A 60 -1.59 1.43 -5.88
C TYR A 60 -2.58 0.41 -5.31
N ASP A 61 -3.74 0.18 -5.96
CA ASP A 61 -4.74 -0.79 -5.49
C ASP A 61 -4.18 -2.21 -5.48
N THR A 62 -3.33 -2.55 -6.47
CA THR A 62 -2.62 -3.84 -6.52
C THR A 62 -1.74 -4.04 -5.30
N LEU A 63 -0.88 -3.07 -4.97
CA LEU A 63 0.03 -3.16 -3.82
C LEU A 63 -0.71 -3.10 -2.47
N ALA A 64 -1.77 -2.27 -2.37
CA ALA A 64 -2.60 -2.17 -1.18
C ALA A 64 -3.37 -3.49 -0.92
N THR A 65 -3.93 -4.09 -1.97
CA THR A 65 -4.61 -5.38 -1.88
C THR A 65 -3.63 -6.50 -1.55
N GLY A 66 -2.41 -6.47 -2.12
CA GLY A 66 -1.32 -7.37 -1.74
C GLY A 66 -1.03 -7.30 -0.24
N THR A 67 -0.73 -6.10 0.27
CA THR A 67 -0.44 -5.86 1.70
C THR A 67 -1.58 -6.34 2.59
N ALA A 68 -2.84 -6.05 2.25
CA ALA A 68 -4.00 -6.51 3.00
C ALA A 68 -4.13 -8.04 3.02
N LYS A 69 -3.80 -8.73 1.91
CA LYS A 69 -3.74 -10.19 1.86
C LYS A 69 -2.64 -10.75 2.77
N HIS A 70 -1.47 -10.11 2.85
CA HIS A 70 -0.42 -10.52 3.80
C HIS A 70 -0.87 -10.28 5.25
N ALA A 71 -1.54 -9.16 5.54
CA ALA A 71 -2.09 -8.85 6.85
C ALA A 71 -3.09 -9.90 7.35
N ALA A 72 -3.98 -10.35 6.46
CA ALA A 72 -4.99 -11.36 6.76
C ALA A 72 -4.38 -12.76 7.00
N ARG A 73 -3.16 -13.02 6.51
CA ARG A 73 -2.45 -14.31 6.62
C ARG A 73 -1.64 -14.48 7.91
N LEU A 74 -1.46 -13.43 8.73
CA LEU A 74 -0.74 -13.53 10.01
C LEU A 74 -1.31 -14.65 10.89
N LEU A 75 -0.52 -15.39 11.67
CA LEU A 75 -1.07 -16.52 12.46
C LEU A 75 -1.83 -16.07 13.72
N ARG A 76 -1.52 -14.89 14.26
CA ARG A 76 -2.07 -14.41 15.53
C ARG A 76 -3.26 -13.47 15.28
N LYS A 77 -4.45 -13.88 15.73
CA LYS A 77 -5.70 -13.08 15.67
C LYS A 77 -5.58 -11.61 16.13
N PRO A 78 -4.94 -11.28 17.27
CA PRO A 78 -4.82 -9.87 17.68
C PRO A 78 -3.96 -9.04 16.73
N ASP A 79 -2.93 -9.65 16.13
CA ASP A 79 -2.03 -8.98 15.20
C ASP A 79 -2.67 -8.85 13.82
N GLN A 80 -3.40 -9.87 13.35
CA GLN A 80 -4.26 -9.81 12.16
C GLN A 80 -5.22 -8.60 12.23
N CYS A 81 -5.97 -8.45 13.32
CA CYS A 81 -6.95 -7.36 13.44
C CYS A 81 -6.31 -5.97 13.32
N ARG A 82 -5.16 -5.77 13.99
CA ARG A 82 -4.44 -4.49 13.94
C ARG A 82 -3.86 -4.21 12.55
N ALA A 83 -3.28 -5.23 11.91
CA ALA A 83 -2.70 -5.11 10.59
C ALA A 83 -3.77 -4.84 9.52
N VAL A 84 -4.88 -5.59 9.55
CA VAL A 84 -6.01 -5.41 8.62
C VAL A 84 -6.66 -4.04 8.79
N TYR A 85 -6.85 -3.57 10.03
CA TYR A 85 -7.36 -2.23 10.30
C TYR A 85 -6.44 -1.14 9.72
N SER A 86 -5.12 -1.30 9.89
CA SER A 86 -4.14 -0.37 9.33
C SER A 86 -4.16 -0.37 7.80
N CYS A 87 -4.36 -1.54 7.18
CA CYS A 87 -4.54 -1.67 5.73
C CYS A 87 -5.86 -1.02 5.26
N ALA A 88 -6.93 -1.08 6.04
CA ALA A 88 -8.20 -0.42 5.71
C ALA A 88 -8.01 1.10 5.56
N CYS A 89 -7.15 1.71 6.38
CA CYS A 89 -6.80 3.13 6.27
C CYS A 89 -6.05 3.48 4.96
N LEU A 90 -5.40 2.53 4.29
CA LEU A 90 -4.76 2.75 2.98
C LEU A 90 -5.79 3.02 1.88
N PHE A 91 -6.95 2.35 1.96
CA PHE A 91 -8.04 2.54 1.00
C PHE A 91 -8.81 3.84 1.27
N TRP A 92 -8.78 4.33 2.52
CA TRP A 92 -9.41 5.60 2.88
C TRP A 92 -8.52 6.81 2.54
N ASN A 93 -7.21 6.71 2.80
CA ASN A 93 -6.27 7.82 2.63
C ASN A 93 -5.51 7.82 1.29
N GLY A 94 -5.56 6.74 0.50
CA GLY A 94 -4.96 6.63 -0.83
C GLY A 94 -5.70 7.39 -1.93
N THR A 95 -6.73 8.17 -1.58
CA THR A 95 -7.31 9.13 -2.51
C THR A 95 -6.38 10.34 -2.62
N PRO A 96 -5.90 10.70 -3.83
CA PRO A 96 -4.99 11.81 -3.99
C PRO A 96 -5.67 13.08 -3.46
N ARG A 97 -5.04 13.74 -2.48
CA ARG A 97 -5.48 15.02 -1.88
C ARG A 97 -5.34 16.21 -2.83
N GLY A 98 -5.75 16.06 -4.09
CA GLY A 98 -5.70 17.08 -5.12
C GLY A 98 -7.04 17.23 -5.81
N GLY A 99 -7.89 18.11 -5.28
CA GLY A 99 -9.13 18.57 -5.93
C GLY A 99 -10.38 18.22 -5.12
N GLU A 100 -11.12 19.26 -4.71
CA GLU A 100 -12.41 19.16 -4.03
C GLU A 100 -13.50 18.50 -4.91
N GLU A 101 -14.56 18.09 -4.21
CA GLU A 101 -15.88 17.63 -4.67
C GLU A 101 -16.03 16.22 -5.23
N GLY A 102 -16.62 15.35 -4.41
CA GLY A 102 -17.24 14.13 -4.90
C GLY A 102 -17.45 13.08 -3.82
N ARG A 103 -18.55 13.21 -3.07
CA ARG A 103 -19.10 12.15 -2.22
C ARG A 103 -19.06 10.78 -2.89
N GLY A 104 -18.84 9.77 -2.07
CA GLY A 104 -19.31 8.42 -2.35
C GLY A 104 -18.40 7.40 -1.71
N GLY A 105 -18.74 6.97 -0.51
CA GLY A 105 -18.07 5.84 0.13
C GLY A 105 -17.98 4.69 -0.85
N LYS A 106 -16.75 4.25 -1.15
CA LYS A 106 -16.59 2.93 -1.73
C LYS A 106 -16.93 1.95 -0.62
N ASP A 107 -18.16 1.44 -0.73
CA ASP A 107 -18.80 0.37 0.01
C ASP A 107 -17.98 -0.22 1.16
N GLY A 108 -18.52 -0.10 2.37
CA GLY A 108 -18.21 -0.96 3.51
C GLY A 108 -18.71 -2.39 3.25
N LYS A 109 -18.17 -3.01 2.19
CA LYS A 109 -18.47 -4.37 1.74
C LYS A 109 -17.16 -5.01 1.25
N ARG A 110 -16.20 -5.09 2.16
CA ARG A 110 -15.08 -6.04 2.09
C ARG A 110 -15.02 -6.77 3.42
#